data_AF-A0A348W7J3-F1
#
_entry.id   AF-A0A348W7J3-F1
#
_cell.length_a   1.000
_cell.length_b   1.000
_cell.length_c   1.000
_cell.angle_alpha   90.00
_cell.angle_beta   90.00
_cell.angle_gamma   90.00
#
_symmetry.space_group_name_H-M   'P 1'
#
loop_
_entity.id
_entity.type
_entity.pdbx_description
1 polymer ?
#
loop_
_entity_poly.entity_id
_entity_poly.type
_entity_poly.pdbx_seq_one_letter_code
_entity_poly.pdbx_strand_id
1 'polypeptide(L)'
;GLRDLGITAPLMVVRGDGALISADQARERPIETILSGPAASIVGARWMTGAQSALVSDIGGTTTDVAVLRDGRPAIDPAGAQVGPWRTMVEAVAMRTTGLGGDSELHVQDEGLIGGVTLGPRRVIPISLIAHEAPDIVHPVLDDQLRSTTPGEFDARFLRAVPGIDAGGLQDRDRVLLDRIGDAVRPVSEVLKTRMEAQALRRLVTRGLVQVAGVTPSDASHVLGRVDAWDAEAAR
;
A
#
# COMPACT_ATOMS: atom_id res chain seq x y z
N GLY A 1 -20.61 -6.29 18.15
CA GLY A 1 -20.70 -4.86 17.81
C GLY A 1 -20.01 -4.03 18.88
N LEU A 2 -19.67 -2.74 18.63
CA LEU A 2 -18.97 -1.88 19.60
C LEU A 2 -19.66 -1.83 20.98
N ARG A 3 -20.99 -1.89 21.01
CA ARG A 3 -21.78 -1.96 22.26
C ARG A 3 -21.56 -3.25 23.05
N ASP A 4 -21.35 -4.37 22.37
CA ASP A 4 -21.07 -5.67 23.02
C ASP A 4 -19.67 -5.67 23.66
N LEU A 5 -18.80 -4.75 23.22
CA LEU A 5 -17.50 -4.46 23.85
C LEU A 5 -17.60 -3.39 24.95
N GLY A 6 -18.80 -2.95 25.32
CA GLY A 6 -19.03 -1.93 26.36
C GLY A 6 -18.77 -0.48 25.92
N ILE A 7 -18.57 -0.21 24.63
CA ILE A 7 -18.31 1.14 24.13
C ILE A 7 -19.63 1.89 23.93
N THR A 8 -19.86 2.92 24.75
CA THR A 8 -21.08 3.75 24.75
C THR A 8 -20.90 5.12 24.09
N ALA A 9 -19.68 5.46 23.66
CA ALA A 9 -19.40 6.72 22.98
C ALA A 9 -20.15 6.82 21.63
N PRO A 10 -20.58 8.03 21.20
CA PRO A 10 -21.19 8.22 19.90
C PRO A 10 -20.25 7.80 18.77
N LEU A 11 -20.75 6.98 17.85
CA LEU A 11 -20.02 6.64 16.63
C LEU A 11 -20.18 7.77 15.61
N MET A 12 -19.07 8.45 15.33
CA MET A 12 -19.01 9.56 14.39
C MET A 12 -18.25 9.15 13.13
N VAL A 13 -18.61 9.76 12.00
CA VAL A 13 -18.00 9.52 10.69
C VAL A 13 -17.56 10.86 10.10
N VAL A 14 -16.38 10.90 9.49
CA VAL A 14 -15.86 12.08 8.80
C VAL A 14 -16.49 12.17 7.39
N ARG A 15 -16.91 13.38 7.00
CA ARG A 15 -17.40 13.69 5.64
C ARG A 15 -16.24 14.09 4.73
N GLY A 16 -16.50 14.11 3.42
CA GLY A 16 -15.54 14.54 2.40
C GLY A 16 -15.09 16.00 2.50
N ASP A 17 -15.74 16.81 3.33
CA ASP A 17 -15.38 18.20 3.65
C ASP A 17 -14.65 18.35 5.01
N GLY A 18 -14.45 17.24 5.73
CA GLY A 18 -13.78 17.20 7.03
C GLY A 18 -14.71 17.39 8.24
N ALA A 19 -16.03 17.61 8.03
CA ALA A 19 -16.99 17.68 9.13
C ALA A 19 -17.31 16.29 9.71
N LEU A 20 -17.77 16.24 10.97
CA LEU A 20 -18.24 15.01 11.61
C LEU A 20 -19.77 14.88 11.55
N ILE A 21 -20.25 13.69 11.26
CA ILE A 21 -21.67 13.30 11.30
C ILE A 21 -21.88 12.03 12.11
N SER A 22 -23.12 11.76 12.54
CA SER A 22 -23.43 10.50 13.21
C SER A 22 -23.38 9.33 12.23
N ALA A 23 -23.14 8.12 12.76
CA ALA A 23 -23.22 6.90 11.96
C ALA A 23 -24.58 6.70 11.28
N ASP A 24 -25.67 7.15 11.91
CA ASP A 24 -27.02 7.06 11.33
C ASP A 24 -27.18 8.02 10.15
N GLN A 25 -26.69 9.26 10.26
CA GLN A 25 -26.64 10.21 9.14
C GLN A 25 -25.77 9.70 7.98
N ALA A 26 -24.63 9.09 8.29
CA ALA A 26 -23.76 8.50 7.28
C ALA A 26 -24.45 7.35 6.52
N ARG A 27 -25.33 6.59 7.18
CA ARG A 27 -26.14 5.54 6.53
C ARG A 27 -27.21 6.10 5.61
N GLU A 28 -27.81 7.23 5.97
CA GLU A 28 -28.80 7.90 5.12
C GLU A 28 -28.16 8.54 3.89
N ARG A 29 -26.93 9.06 4.02
CA ARG A 29 -26.23 9.82 2.98
C ARG A 29 -24.77 9.34 2.81
N PRO A 30 -24.53 8.06 2.41
CA PRO A 30 -23.19 7.48 2.37
C PRO A 30 -22.27 8.16 1.36
N ILE A 31 -22.84 8.79 0.32
CA ILE A 31 -22.06 9.54 -0.66
C ILE A 31 -21.30 10.72 -0.04
N GLU A 32 -21.74 11.25 1.10
CA GLU A 32 -21.05 12.36 1.79
C GLU A 32 -19.76 11.92 2.50
N THR A 33 -19.52 10.62 2.64
CA THR A 33 -18.29 10.09 3.25
C THR A 33 -17.18 9.86 2.22
N ILE A 34 -17.43 10.22 0.96
CA ILE A 34 -16.44 10.11 -0.11
C ILE A 34 -15.24 11.02 0.19
N LEU A 35 -14.02 10.52 -0.01
CA LEU A 35 -12.79 11.26 0.27
C LEU A 35 -12.63 11.72 1.73
N SER A 36 -13.31 11.05 2.67
CA SER A 36 -13.25 11.36 4.12
C SER A 36 -11.86 11.15 4.73
N GLY A 37 -11.08 10.18 4.25
CA GLY A 37 -9.70 9.96 4.70
C GLY A 37 -8.81 11.18 4.46
N PRO A 38 -8.61 11.61 3.20
CA PRO A 38 -7.83 12.81 2.88
C PRO A 38 -8.36 14.07 3.60
N ALA A 39 -9.68 14.23 3.72
CA ALA A 39 -10.26 15.34 4.47
C ALA A 39 -9.84 15.33 5.95
N ALA A 40 -9.89 14.16 6.60
CA ALA A 40 -9.41 13.99 7.97
C ALA A 40 -7.90 14.32 8.09
N SER A 41 -7.09 13.86 7.14
CA SER A 41 -5.64 14.11 7.12
C SER A 41 -5.31 15.60 7.03
N ILE A 42 -6.03 16.38 6.23
CA ILE A 42 -5.84 17.83 6.10
C ILE A 42 -6.25 18.56 7.39
N VAL A 43 -7.39 18.18 7.97
CA VAL A 43 -7.85 18.75 9.25
C VAL A 43 -6.85 18.44 10.36
N GLY A 44 -6.33 17.21 10.40
CA GLY A 44 -5.27 16.80 11.32
C GLY A 44 -3.97 17.57 11.10
N ALA A 45 -3.51 17.70 9.85
CA ALA A 45 -2.30 18.44 9.51
C ALA A 45 -2.39 19.91 9.93
N ARG A 46 -3.53 20.56 9.69
CA ARG A 46 -3.81 21.92 10.18
C ARG A 46 -3.72 21.97 11.70
N TRP A 47 -4.37 21.03 12.39
CA TRP A 47 -4.38 21.00 13.86
C TRP A 47 -2.97 20.87 14.45
N MET A 48 -2.15 19.97 13.89
CA MET A 48 -0.78 19.72 14.37
C MET A 48 0.19 20.86 14.07
N THR A 49 0.06 21.51 12.90
CA THR A 49 1.03 22.50 12.43
C THR A 49 0.60 23.96 12.70
N GLY A 50 -0.69 24.20 12.94
CA GLY A 50 -1.26 25.55 12.99
C GLY A 50 -1.29 26.29 11.65
N ALA A 51 -0.86 25.65 10.56
CA ALA A 51 -0.74 26.29 9.25
C ALA A 51 -2.12 26.76 8.75
N GLN A 52 -2.16 27.96 8.16
CA GLN A 52 -3.37 28.48 7.52
C GLN A 52 -3.38 28.20 6.01
N SER A 53 -2.20 28.14 5.39
CA SER A 53 -2.05 27.87 3.96
C SER A 53 -0.92 26.88 3.75
N ALA A 54 -1.23 25.72 3.17
CA ALA A 54 -0.27 24.64 2.98
C ALA A 54 -0.70 23.70 1.84
N LEU A 55 0.28 22.99 1.28
CA LEU A 55 0.01 21.74 0.56
C LEU A 55 0.15 20.59 1.57
N VAL A 56 -0.88 19.78 1.69
CA VAL A 56 -0.88 18.58 2.52
C VAL A 56 -0.73 17.38 1.59
N SER A 57 0.31 16.59 1.82
CA SER A 57 0.55 15.33 1.11
C SER A 57 0.35 14.20 2.08
N ASP A 58 -0.73 13.45 1.92
CA ASP A 58 -1.02 12.23 2.66
C ASP A 58 -0.55 11.03 1.84
N ILE A 59 0.43 10.27 2.37
CA ILE A 59 1.03 9.13 1.68
C ILE A 59 0.64 7.87 2.45
N GLY A 60 -0.27 7.10 1.87
CA GLY A 60 -0.59 5.75 2.32
C GLY A 60 0.29 4.70 1.64
N GLY A 61 0.03 3.42 1.91
CA GLY A 61 0.77 2.32 1.26
C GLY A 61 0.55 2.25 -0.27
N THR A 62 -0.61 2.65 -0.78
CA THR A 62 -0.94 2.50 -2.21
C THR A 62 -0.99 3.82 -2.99
N THR A 63 -1.42 4.90 -2.34
CA THR A 63 -1.69 6.18 -2.99
C THR A 63 -1.08 7.34 -2.22
N THR A 64 -0.86 8.43 -2.93
CA THR A 64 -0.52 9.73 -2.38
C THR A 64 -1.61 10.71 -2.75
N ASP A 65 -2.25 11.31 -1.76
CA ASP A 65 -3.28 12.32 -1.90
C ASP A 65 -2.69 13.70 -1.56
N VAL A 66 -2.72 14.61 -2.52
CA VAL A 66 -2.25 15.99 -2.33
C VAL A 66 -3.43 16.95 -2.36
N ALA A 67 -3.60 17.72 -1.30
CA ALA A 67 -4.67 18.69 -1.16
C ALA A 67 -4.16 20.06 -0.71
N VAL A 68 -4.96 21.09 -0.99
CA VAL A 68 -4.64 22.47 -0.63
C VAL A 68 -5.41 22.86 0.63
N LEU A 69 -4.69 23.32 1.65
CA LEU A 69 -5.23 24.06 2.77
C LEU A 69 -5.12 25.56 2.45
N ARG A 70 -6.21 26.31 2.59
CA ARG A 70 -6.24 27.76 2.39
C ARG A 70 -7.11 28.41 3.47
N ASP A 71 -6.62 29.47 4.09
CA ASP A 71 -7.30 30.20 5.17
C ASP A 71 -7.78 29.28 6.31
N GLY A 72 -6.98 28.26 6.60
CA GLY A 72 -7.27 27.26 7.64
C GLY A 72 -8.40 26.31 7.29
N ARG A 73 -8.81 26.20 6.02
CA ARG A 73 -9.84 25.27 5.57
C ARG A 73 -9.34 24.45 4.37
N PRO A 74 -9.77 23.19 4.24
CA PRO A 74 -9.54 22.45 3.01
C PRO A 74 -10.19 23.18 1.82
N ALA A 75 -9.47 23.30 0.70
CA ALA A 75 -10.07 23.77 -0.54
C ALA A 75 -11.11 22.75 -1.01
N ILE A 76 -12.29 23.21 -1.44
CA ILE A 76 -13.39 22.37 -1.91
C ILE A 76 -13.48 22.48 -3.43
N ASP A 77 -13.72 21.35 -4.13
CA ASP A 77 -14.05 21.37 -5.56
C ASP A 77 -15.56 21.60 -5.72
N PRO A 78 -15.99 22.75 -6.27
CA PRO A 78 -17.42 23.05 -6.44
C PRO A 78 -18.09 22.15 -7.48
N ALA A 79 -17.33 21.49 -8.36
CA ALA A 79 -17.83 20.49 -9.29
C ALA A 79 -17.84 19.07 -8.68
N GLY A 80 -17.60 18.96 -7.37
CA GLY A 80 -17.68 17.74 -6.57
C GLY A 80 -16.54 16.75 -6.78
N ALA A 81 -16.56 15.65 -6.01
CA ALA A 81 -15.54 14.60 -6.09
C ALA A 81 -15.54 13.88 -7.44
N GLN A 82 -14.35 13.51 -7.94
CA GLN A 82 -14.14 12.69 -9.13
C GLN A 82 -13.89 11.22 -8.73
N VAL A 83 -14.69 10.29 -9.28
CA VAL A 83 -14.57 8.84 -9.05
C VAL A 83 -14.44 8.14 -10.40
N GLY A 84 -13.24 7.67 -10.72
CA GLY A 84 -12.94 7.19 -12.07
C GLY A 84 -13.30 8.28 -13.10
N PRO A 85 -14.14 8.00 -14.12
CA PRO A 85 -14.54 9.01 -15.10
C PRO A 85 -15.73 9.88 -14.65
N TRP A 86 -16.36 9.62 -13.50
CA TRP A 86 -17.61 10.28 -13.08
C TRP A 86 -17.39 11.40 -12.05
N ARG A 87 -18.11 12.52 -12.18
CA ARG A 87 -18.20 13.56 -11.15
C ARG A 87 -19.45 13.37 -10.29
N THR A 88 -19.29 13.59 -8.99
CA THR A 88 -20.38 13.56 -8.01
C THR A 88 -20.95 14.96 -7.79
N MET A 89 -22.19 15.03 -7.32
CA MET A 89 -22.87 16.31 -6.98
C MET A 89 -22.66 16.71 -5.50
N VAL A 90 -21.62 16.18 -4.85
CA VAL A 90 -21.35 16.39 -3.42
C VAL A 90 -20.06 17.18 -3.27
N GLU A 91 -20.11 18.23 -2.44
CA GLU A 91 -18.94 19.01 -2.05
C GLU A 91 -17.90 18.10 -1.40
N ALA A 92 -16.68 18.13 -1.92
CA ALA A 92 -15.57 17.36 -1.39
C ALA A 92 -14.26 18.14 -1.52
N VAL A 93 -13.28 17.75 -0.73
CA VAL A 93 -11.93 18.31 -0.81
C VAL A 93 -11.39 18.23 -2.24
N ALA A 94 -10.90 19.37 -2.73
CA ALA A 94 -10.11 19.47 -3.94
C ALA A 94 -8.74 18.84 -3.68
N MET A 95 -8.53 17.66 -4.24
CA MET A 95 -7.31 16.89 -4.09
C MET A 95 -6.91 16.21 -5.39
N ARG A 96 -5.63 15.83 -5.47
CA ARG A 96 -5.08 15.05 -6.55
C ARG A 96 -4.47 13.77 -5.98
N THR A 97 -5.04 12.64 -6.37
CA THR A 97 -4.53 11.31 -6.04
C THR A 97 -3.52 10.85 -7.09
N THR A 98 -2.39 10.34 -6.64
CA THR A 98 -1.41 9.63 -7.46
C THR A 98 -1.31 8.19 -6.98
N GLY A 99 -1.29 7.22 -7.90
CA GLY A 99 -1.18 5.79 -7.61
C GLY A 99 0.21 5.33 -7.18
N LEU A 100 0.90 6.16 -6.41
CA LEU A 100 2.20 5.88 -5.81
C LEU A 100 2.08 6.10 -4.30
N GLY A 101 2.52 5.13 -3.52
CA GLY A 101 2.49 5.17 -2.07
C GLY A 101 3.73 4.50 -1.48
N GLY A 102 3.70 4.28 -0.17
CA GLY A 102 4.78 3.64 0.58
C GLY A 102 5.14 2.24 0.07
N ASP A 103 4.15 1.49 -0.40
CA ASP A 103 4.30 0.08 -0.77
C ASP A 103 4.39 -0.13 -2.29
N SER A 104 4.58 0.95 -3.05
CA SER A 104 4.80 0.89 -4.49
C SER A 104 6.05 0.07 -4.79
N GLU A 105 5.92 -0.90 -5.70
CA GLU A 105 7.02 -1.80 -6.05
C GLU A 105 8.14 -1.04 -6.75
N LEU A 106 9.36 -1.24 -6.26
CA LEU A 106 10.56 -0.75 -6.92
C LEU A 106 10.97 -1.67 -8.07
N HIS A 107 11.30 -1.05 -9.19
CA HIS A 107 11.84 -1.67 -10.38
C HIS A 107 13.22 -1.07 -10.66
N VAL A 108 14.25 -1.90 -10.64
CA VAL A 108 15.60 -1.49 -11.08
C VAL A 108 15.62 -1.44 -12.60
N GLN A 109 16.21 -0.39 -13.16
CA GLN A 109 16.50 -0.29 -14.58
C GLN A 109 17.94 -0.75 -14.80
N ASP A 110 18.07 -1.99 -15.27
CA ASP A 110 19.33 -2.68 -15.54
C ASP A 110 19.63 -2.83 -17.04
N GLU A 111 18.69 -2.44 -17.92
CA GLU A 111 18.86 -2.44 -19.37
C GLU A 111 19.46 -1.12 -19.89
N GLY A 112 20.63 -1.19 -20.54
CA GLY A 112 21.28 -0.06 -21.22
C GLY A 112 22.37 0.64 -20.42
N LEU A 113 22.75 1.85 -20.83
CA LEU A 113 23.81 2.65 -20.18
C LEU A 113 23.27 3.61 -19.10
N ILE A 114 21.96 3.69 -18.93
CA ILE A 114 21.29 4.57 -17.98
C ILE A 114 20.72 3.69 -16.87
N GLY A 115 21.38 3.69 -15.71
CA GLY A 115 20.82 3.08 -14.51
C GLY A 115 19.71 3.93 -13.91
N GLY A 116 18.85 3.33 -13.09
CA GLY A 116 17.78 4.05 -12.42
C GLY A 116 16.80 3.13 -11.69
N VAL A 117 15.77 3.74 -11.11
CA VAL A 117 14.65 3.01 -10.51
C VAL A 117 13.33 3.64 -10.92
N THR A 118 12.31 2.82 -11.10
CA THR A 118 10.90 3.25 -11.24
C THR A 118 10.05 2.64 -10.14
N LEU A 119 8.96 3.33 -9.79
CA LEU A 119 8.01 2.88 -8.78
C LEU A 119 6.66 2.55 -9.40
N GLY A 120 6.05 1.48 -8.91
CA GLY A 120 4.71 1.06 -9.31
C GLY A 120 4.65 0.48 -10.74
N PRO A 121 3.44 0.31 -11.31
CA PRO A 121 2.14 0.66 -10.73
C PRO A 121 1.64 -0.37 -9.69
N ARG A 122 2.35 -1.48 -9.51
CA ARG A 122 1.98 -2.50 -8.53
C ARG A 122 2.42 -2.10 -7.12
N ARG A 123 1.77 -2.69 -6.13
CA ARG A 123 2.23 -2.68 -4.74
C ARG A 123 2.72 -4.06 -4.33
N VAL A 124 3.68 -4.11 -3.44
CA VAL A 124 4.23 -5.33 -2.82
C VAL A 124 4.34 -5.12 -1.32
N ILE A 125 4.46 -6.20 -0.56
CA ILE A 125 4.73 -6.10 0.87
C ILE A 125 6.15 -5.51 1.06
N PRO A 126 6.35 -4.47 1.89
CA PRO A 126 7.68 -3.98 2.23
C PRO A 126 8.57 -5.07 2.84
N ILE A 127 9.87 -5.01 2.61
CA ILE A 127 10.82 -5.97 3.21
C ILE A 127 10.82 -5.87 4.73
N SER A 128 10.80 -4.66 5.27
CA SER A 128 10.65 -4.39 6.71
C SER A 128 9.45 -5.12 7.32
N LEU A 129 8.31 -5.14 6.63
CA LEU A 129 7.10 -5.81 7.10
C LEU A 129 7.19 -7.34 6.98
N ILE A 130 7.63 -7.87 5.84
CA ILE A 130 7.71 -9.33 5.67
C ILE A 130 8.77 -9.96 6.59
N ALA A 131 9.87 -9.24 6.86
CA ALA A 131 10.89 -9.64 7.83
C ALA A 131 10.36 -9.64 9.26
N HIS A 132 9.54 -8.64 9.62
CA HIS A 132 8.89 -8.62 10.93
C HIS A 132 7.96 -9.83 11.14
N GLU A 133 7.28 -10.29 10.09
CA GLU A 133 6.39 -11.45 10.14
C GLU A 133 7.13 -12.81 10.08
N ALA A 134 8.27 -12.88 9.38
CA ALA A 134 9.02 -14.11 9.15
C ALA A 134 10.55 -13.90 9.24
N PRO A 135 11.09 -13.48 10.40
CA PRO A 135 12.48 -13.07 10.53
C PRO A 135 13.45 -14.21 10.26
N ASP A 136 13.12 -15.42 10.73
CA ASP A 136 13.94 -16.64 10.58
C ASP A 136 14.11 -17.09 9.13
N ILE A 137 13.29 -16.57 8.20
CA ILE A 137 13.39 -16.86 6.77
C ILE A 137 14.03 -15.69 6.03
N VAL A 138 13.61 -14.46 6.33
CA VAL A 138 13.99 -13.28 5.56
C VAL A 138 15.44 -12.89 5.83
N HIS A 139 15.86 -12.82 7.09
CA HIS A 139 17.23 -12.39 7.44
C HIS A 139 18.33 -13.29 6.87
N PRO A 140 18.29 -14.63 7.02
CA PRO A 140 19.33 -15.49 6.45
C PRO A 140 19.48 -15.34 4.93
N VAL A 141 18.36 -15.12 4.24
CA VAL A 141 18.34 -14.95 2.78
C VAL A 141 18.94 -13.61 2.37
N LEU A 142 18.60 -12.53 3.07
CA LEU A 142 19.20 -11.21 2.83
C LEU A 142 20.71 -11.23 3.13
N ASP A 143 21.13 -11.84 4.24
CA ASP A 143 22.54 -12.02 4.60
C ASP A 143 23.33 -12.80 3.53
N ASP A 144 22.75 -13.89 3.02
CA ASP A 144 23.34 -14.67 1.93
C ASP A 144 23.45 -13.84 0.64
N GLN A 145 22.42 -13.07 0.30
CA GLN A 145 22.41 -12.20 -0.89
C GLN A 145 23.44 -11.07 -0.78
N LEU A 146 23.59 -10.44 0.39
CA LEU A 146 24.59 -9.40 0.65
C LEU A 146 26.03 -9.90 0.56
N ARG A 147 26.26 -11.21 0.78
CA ARG A 147 27.57 -11.85 0.57
C ARG A 147 27.88 -12.13 -0.90
N SER A 148 26.90 -12.07 -1.80
CA SER A 148 27.09 -12.29 -3.23
C SER A 148 27.85 -11.14 -3.88
N THR A 149 28.75 -11.45 -4.83
CA THR A 149 29.48 -10.43 -5.61
C THR A 149 28.71 -9.92 -6.82
N THR A 150 27.59 -10.57 -7.16
CA THR A 150 26.72 -10.19 -8.28
C THR A 150 25.26 -10.18 -7.84
N PRO A 151 24.49 -9.13 -8.18
CA PRO A 151 23.05 -9.10 -7.91
C PRO A 151 22.31 -10.22 -8.64
N GLY A 152 21.38 -10.87 -7.96
CA GLY A 152 20.42 -11.82 -8.51
C GLY A 152 19.12 -11.16 -8.97
N GLU A 153 18.45 -11.77 -9.95
CA GLU A 153 17.15 -11.29 -10.48
C GLU A 153 16.06 -11.19 -9.40
N PHE A 154 16.14 -12.02 -8.36
CA PHE A 154 15.16 -12.14 -7.28
C PHE A 154 15.70 -11.71 -5.91
N ASP A 155 16.78 -10.92 -5.89
CA ASP A 155 17.31 -10.39 -4.64
C ASP A 155 16.27 -9.53 -3.93
N ALA A 156 16.19 -9.68 -2.61
CA ALA A 156 15.15 -9.08 -1.77
C ALA A 156 13.72 -9.32 -2.31
N ARG A 157 13.42 -10.52 -2.85
CA ARG A 157 12.06 -10.90 -3.26
C ARG A 157 11.59 -12.14 -2.51
N PHE A 158 10.44 -12.01 -1.85
CA PHE A 158 9.77 -13.10 -1.15
C PHE A 158 8.32 -13.23 -1.61
N LEU A 159 7.70 -14.36 -1.35
CA LEU A 159 6.29 -14.61 -1.66
C LEU A 159 5.62 -15.51 -0.63
N ARG A 160 4.29 -15.50 -0.61
CA ARG A 160 3.44 -16.47 0.10
C ARG A 160 2.07 -16.57 -0.55
N ALA A 161 1.40 -17.70 -0.40
CA ALA A 161 0.00 -17.82 -0.76
C ALA A 161 -0.88 -17.04 0.22
N VAL A 162 -2.05 -16.59 -0.26
CA VAL A 162 -3.05 -15.92 0.56
C VAL A 162 -4.17 -16.90 0.87
N PRO A 163 -4.37 -17.29 2.14
CA PRO A 163 -5.42 -18.24 2.50
C PRO A 163 -6.81 -17.61 2.31
N GLY A 164 -7.79 -18.46 1.96
CA GLY A 164 -9.19 -18.05 1.86
C GLY A 164 -9.60 -17.35 0.56
N ILE A 165 -8.70 -17.24 -0.43
CA ILE A 165 -9.02 -16.73 -1.76
C ILE A 165 -9.39 -17.89 -2.70
N ASP A 166 -10.47 -17.73 -3.47
CA ASP A 166 -10.93 -18.78 -4.40
C ASP A 166 -9.94 -19.03 -5.55
N ALA A 167 -9.38 -20.24 -5.56
CA ALA A 167 -8.46 -20.75 -6.56
C ALA A 167 -9.17 -21.47 -7.73
N GLY A 168 -10.49 -21.33 -7.86
CA GLY A 168 -11.28 -21.87 -8.97
C GLY A 168 -10.79 -21.40 -10.35
N GLY A 169 -10.87 -22.27 -11.36
CA GLY A 169 -10.51 -21.92 -12.75
C GLY A 169 -9.02 -21.69 -13.03
N LEU A 170 -8.12 -22.02 -12.09
CA LEU A 170 -6.68 -22.05 -12.38
C LEU A 170 -6.35 -23.18 -13.36
N GLN A 171 -5.40 -22.90 -14.25
CA GLN A 171 -4.75 -23.94 -15.06
C GLN A 171 -3.91 -24.84 -14.15
N ASP A 172 -3.69 -26.10 -14.55
CA ASP A 172 -2.92 -27.07 -13.75
C ASP A 172 -1.54 -26.55 -13.37
N ARG A 173 -0.88 -25.82 -14.28
CA ARG A 173 0.44 -25.22 -14.03
C ARG A 173 0.41 -24.14 -12.95
N ASP A 174 -0.64 -23.31 -12.93
CA ASP A 174 -0.79 -22.25 -11.93
C ASP A 174 -1.11 -22.85 -10.56
N ARG A 175 -1.89 -23.94 -10.53
CA ARG A 175 -2.18 -24.70 -9.31
C ARG A 175 -0.93 -25.34 -8.72
N VAL A 176 -0.13 -26.02 -9.56
CA VAL A 176 1.14 -26.62 -9.12
C VAL A 176 2.09 -25.56 -8.55
N LEU A 177 2.15 -24.37 -9.16
CA LEU A 177 2.95 -23.28 -8.61
C LEU A 177 2.39 -22.77 -7.28
N LEU A 178 1.07 -22.56 -7.17
CA LEU A 178 0.42 -22.11 -5.94
C LEU A 178 0.64 -23.09 -4.79
N ASP A 179 0.49 -24.39 -5.04
CA ASP A 179 0.73 -25.45 -4.05
C ASP A 179 2.19 -25.48 -3.60
N ARG A 180 3.14 -25.23 -4.52
CA ARG A 180 4.57 -25.15 -4.19
C ARG A 180 4.92 -23.92 -3.35
N ILE A 181 4.26 -22.80 -3.62
CA ILE A 181 4.41 -21.56 -2.84
C ILE A 181 3.99 -21.84 -1.39
N GLY A 182 2.75 -22.30 -1.19
CA GLY A 182 2.18 -22.51 0.14
C GLY A 182 2.07 -21.23 0.98
N ASP A 183 1.57 -21.37 2.21
CA ASP A 183 1.22 -20.21 3.04
C ASP A 183 2.42 -19.56 3.76
N ALA A 184 3.54 -20.28 3.84
CA ALA A 184 4.77 -19.78 4.45
C ALA A 184 5.50 -18.80 3.52
N VAL A 185 6.21 -17.83 4.12
CA VAL A 185 7.11 -16.95 3.37
C VAL A 185 8.25 -17.76 2.78
N ARG A 186 8.53 -17.55 1.48
CA ARG A 186 9.63 -18.20 0.77
C ARG A 186 10.36 -17.20 -0.14
N PRO A 187 11.68 -17.35 -0.35
CA PRO A 187 12.39 -16.61 -1.38
C PRO A 187 11.83 -16.94 -2.77
N VAL A 188 11.67 -15.94 -3.63
CA VAL A 188 11.20 -16.15 -5.00
C VAL A 188 12.17 -17.03 -5.78
N SER A 189 13.48 -16.89 -5.52
CA SER A 189 14.57 -17.66 -6.15
C SER A 189 14.50 -19.17 -5.88
N GLU A 190 13.99 -19.60 -4.73
CA GLU A 190 13.83 -21.02 -4.40
C GLU A 190 12.58 -21.63 -5.05
N VAL A 191 11.57 -20.79 -5.27
CA VAL A 191 10.28 -21.24 -5.79
C VAL A 191 10.28 -21.22 -7.31
N LEU A 192 10.73 -20.16 -7.98
CA LEU A 192 10.69 -20.06 -9.44
C LEU A 192 11.89 -20.74 -10.09
N LYS A 193 11.64 -21.67 -11.01
CA LYS A 193 12.66 -22.43 -11.74
C LYS A 193 12.73 -22.07 -13.22
N THR A 194 11.65 -21.50 -13.76
CA THR A 194 11.53 -21.20 -15.19
C THR A 194 10.84 -19.86 -15.45
N ARG A 195 11.12 -19.25 -16.61
CA ARG A 195 10.43 -18.03 -17.07
C ARG A 195 8.90 -18.19 -17.21
N MET A 196 8.43 -19.39 -17.54
CA MET A 196 6.99 -19.69 -17.60
C MET A 196 6.32 -19.57 -16.22
N GLU A 197 7.01 -19.98 -15.16
CA GLU A 197 6.49 -19.87 -13.80
C GLU A 197 6.46 -18.42 -13.32
N ALA A 198 7.36 -17.55 -13.80
CA ALA A 198 7.27 -16.11 -13.53
C ALA A 198 5.98 -15.50 -14.11
N GLN A 199 5.52 -15.95 -15.29
CA GLN A 199 4.23 -15.52 -15.84
C GLN A 199 3.04 -16.07 -15.03
N ALA A 200 3.14 -17.31 -14.55
CA ALA A 200 2.13 -17.90 -13.67
C ALA A 200 2.03 -17.15 -12.33
N LEU A 201 3.18 -16.81 -11.72
CA LEU A 201 3.21 -16.00 -10.51
C LEU A 201 2.50 -14.65 -10.71
N ARG A 202 2.77 -13.95 -11.82
CA ARG A 202 2.07 -12.69 -12.14
C ARG A 202 0.55 -12.86 -12.20
N ARG A 203 0.04 -13.97 -12.76
CA ARG A 203 -1.41 -14.26 -12.78
C ARG A 203 -1.95 -14.52 -11.37
N LEU A 204 -1.24 -15.29 -10.56
CA LEU A 204 -1.64 -15.60 -9.18
C LEU A 204 -1.68 -14.33 -8.32
N VAL A 205 -0.70 -13.44 -8.48
CA VAL A 205 -0.65 -12.13 -7.80
C VAL A 205 -1.82 -11.25 -8.23
N THR A 206 -2.12 -11.15 -9.54
CA THR A 206 -3.27 -10.38 -10.04
C THR A 206 -4.60 -10.90 -9.51
N ARG A 207 -4.71 -12.21 -9.27
CA ARG A 207 -5.89 -12.83 -8.65
C ARG A 207 -5.94 -12.69 -7.12
N GLY A 208 -4.92 -12.10 -6.49
CA GLY A 208 -4.81 -12.01 -5.04
C GLY A 208 -4.52 -13.33 -4.33
N LEU A 209 -4.19 -14.39 -5.08
CA LEU A 209 -3.88 -15.72 -4.53
C LEU A 209 -2.48 -15.79 -3.93
N VAL A 210 -1.59 -14.89 -4.36
CA VAL A 210 -0.20 -14.81 -3.88
C VAL A 210 0.13 -13.36 -3.58
N GLN A 211 0.78 -13.14 -2.45
CA GLN A 211 1.44 -11.89 -2.12
C GLN A 211 2.93 -12.00 -2.42
N VAL A 212 3.50 -10.89 -2.88
CA VAL A 212 4.94 -10.75 -3.12
C VAL A 212 5.44 -9.62 -2.25
N ALA A 213 6.62 -9.80 -1.68
CA ALA A 213 7.39 -8.78 -1.01
C ALA A 213 8.58 -8.33 -1.88
N GLY A 214 8.98 -7.08 -1.69
CA GLY A 214 10.08 -6.46 -2.41
C GLY A 214 10.40 -5.11 -1.79
N VAL A 215 11.52 -4.50 -2.21
CA VAL A 215 11.91 -3.17 -1.76
C VAL A 215 10.85 -2.13 -2.16
N THR A 216 10.45 -1.29 -1.21
CA THR A 216 9.49 -0.20 -1.41
C THR A 216 9.95 1.13 -0.79
N PRO A 217 9.29 2.26 -1.09
CA PRO A 217 9.51 3.52 -0.38
C PRO A 217 9.31 3.45 1.15
N SER A 218 8.49 2.53 1.65
CA SER A 218 8.36 2.25 3.08
C SER A 218 9.70 1.74 3.66
N ASP A 219 10.40 0.84 2.95
CA ASP A 219 11.73 0.37 3.37
C ASP A 219 12.76 1.50 3.35
N ALA A 220 12.77 2.31 2.29
CA ALA A 220 13.62 3.50 2.23
C ALA A 220 13.37 4.48 3.39
N SER A 221 12.13 4.58 3.89
CA SER A 221 11.81 5.43 5.03
C SER A 221 12.42 4.90 6.35
N HIS A 222 12.56 3.59 6.52
CA HIS A 222 13.29 3.00 7.65
C HIS A 222 14.80 3.29 7.55
N VAL A 223 15.38 3.13 6.35
CA VAL A 223 16.80 3.45 6.10
C VAL A 223 17.11 4.90 6.43
N LEU A 224 16.21 5.81 6.08
CA LEU A 224 16.32 7.24 6.37
C LEU A 224 15.98 7.62 7.83
N GLY A 225 15.62 6.66 8.68
CA GLY A 225 15.26 6.90 10.08
C GLY A 225 13.97 7.72 10.25
N ARG A 226 13.08 7.72 9.25
CA ARG A 226 11.79 8.43 9.29
C ARG A 226 10.67 7.61 9.93
N VAL A 227 10.84 6.29 9.98
CA VAL A 227 9.89 5.33 10.51
C VAL A 227 10.67 4.34 11.39
N ASP A 228 10.10 3.99 12.54
CA ASP A 228 10.65 3.06 13.54
C ASP A 228 9.75 1.83 13.77
N ALA A 229 8.79 1.60 12.87
CA ALA A 229 7.95 0.42 12.85
C ALA A 229 8.69 -0.79 12.23
N TRP A 230 8.12 -1.99 12.38
CA TRP A 230 8.57 -3.24 11.75
C TRP A 230 10.08 -3.51 11.86
N ASP A 231 10.67 -4.20 10.89
CA ASP A 231 12.07 -4.58 10.88
C ASP A 231 12.94 -3.59 10.10
N ALA A 232 13.55 -2.65 10.81
CA ALA A 232 14.44 -1.65 10.22
C ALA A 232 15.82 -2.20 9.84
N GLU A 233 16.20 -3.39 10.33
CA GLU A 233 17.47 -4.04 9.96
C GLU A 233 17.34 -4.66 8.58
N ALA A 234 16.27 -5.41 8.31
CA ALA A 234 16.00 -6.00 7.01
C ALA A 234 15.80 -4.95 5.89
N ALA A 235 15.42 -3.72 6.23
CA ALA A 235 15.28 -2.64 5.26
C ALA A 235 16.62 -2.02 4.79
N ARG A 236 17.71 -2.20 5.55
CA ARG A 236 19.03 -1.59 5.28
C ARG A 236 19.89 -2.46 4.38
#